data_AF-A0A511D539-F1
#
_entry.id   AF-A0A511D539-F1
#
_cell.length_a   1.000
_cell.length_b   1.000
_cell.length_c   1.000
_cell.angle_alpha   90.00
_cell.angle_beta   90.00
_cell.angle_gamma   90.00
#
_symmetry.space_group_name_H-M   'P 1'
#
loop_
_entity.id
_entity.type
_entity.pdbx_description
1 polymer ?
#
loop_
_entity_poly.entity_id
_entity_poly.type
_entity_poly.pdbx_seq_one_letter_code
_entity_poly.pdbx_strand_id
1 'polypeptide(L)'
;MDDDSCVGPISAPNLASQLAAAGHRFTGYAEDLPEVGYTGCVEGDYARKHNPWVNFSNVPAEANRPLSDLPDEYADLPTSSFLIPNLCHDMHDCDVATGDAWAREHLDGYVRWARDHDSLLIVTFDESESTSGDNRIVTFCVGPMVSPGQYSERVDHYRLLRTIQAMYGLPPLGHSADTEPITDVWRPDAR
;
A
#
# COMPACT_ATOMS: atom_id res chain seq x y z
N MET A 1 14.24 -13.89 -4.13
CA MET A 1 15.19 -13.38 -3.11
C MET A 1 14.61 -13.99 -1.87
N ASP A 2 15.22 -15.08 -1.41
CA ASP A 2 14.55 -16.06 -0.55
C ASP A 2 15.12 -16.01 0.87
N ASP A 3 15.60 -14.84 1.30
CA ASP A 3 15.93 -14.60 2.70
C ASP A 3 15.07 -13.47 3.24
N ASP A 4 14.47 -13.67 4.41
CA ASP A 4 13.71 -12.67 5.16
C ASP A 4 14.63 -11.57 5.74
N SER A 5 15.75 -11.28 5.07
CA SER A 5 16.74 -10.35 5.56
C SER A 5 16.28 -8.90 5.35
N CYS A 6 16.55 -8.06 6.33
CA CYS A 6 16.44 -6.63 6.12
C CYS A 6 17.43 -6.17 5.05
N VAL A 7 16.89 -5.65 3.97
CA VAL A 7 17.71 -5.02 2.94
C VAL A 7 18.25 -3.67 3.44
N GLY A 8 19.52 -3.39 3.15
CA GLY A 8 20.21 -2.15 3.52
C GLY A 8 19.65 -0.92 2.80
N PRO A 9 20.09 0.28 3.18
CA PRO A 9 19.51 1.51 2.65
C PRO A 9 19.75 1.65 1.14
N ILE A 10 18.65 1.67 0.39
CA ILE A 10 18.55 1.93 -1.04
C ILE A 10 18.49 3.44 -1.24
N SER A 11 19.47 3.96 -1.98
CA SER A 11 19.49 5.37 -2.39
C SER A 11 18.97 5.51 -3.82
N ALA A 12 17.66 5.38 -4.00
CA ALA A 12 17.00 5.51 -5.30
C ALA A 12 15.65 6.25 -5.16
N PRO A 13 15.14 6.86 -6.24
CA PRO A 13 13.78 7.40 -6.23
C PRO A 13 12.75 6.31 -5.91
N ASN A 14 11.76 6.69 -5.11
CA ASN A 14 10.61 5.88 -4.70
C ASN A 14 9.35 6.76 -4.66
N LEU A 15 8.17 6.14 -4.51
CA LEU A 15 6.89 6.86 -4.50
C LEU A 15 6.86 7.99 -3.45
N ALA A 16 7.33 7.74 -2.22
CA ALA A 16 7.35 8.75 -1.17
C ALA A 16 8.22 9.97 -1.56
N SER A 17 9.40 9.74 -2.14
CA SER A 17 10.27 10.82 -2.61
C SER A 17 9.67 11.60 -3.80
N GLN A 18 8.91 10.93 -4.68
CA GLN A 18 8.22 11.60 -5.79
C GLN A 18 7.06 12.46 -5.31
N LEU A 19 6.25 11.93 -4.38
CA LEU A 19 5.17 12.67 -3.75
C LEU A 19 5.72 13.91 -3.03
N ALA A 20 6.79 13.75 -2.24
CA ALA A 20 7.42 14.87 -1.57
C ALA A 20 7.90 15.96 -2.55
N ALA A 21 8.53 15.57 -3.66
CA ALA A 21 8.97 16.51 -4.70
C ALA A 21 7.81 17.24 -5.40
N ALA A 22 6.62 16.63 -5.44
CA ALA A 22 5.39 17.21 -5.96
C ALA A 22 4.58 18.01 -4.92
N GLY A 23 5.07 18.13 -3.68
CA GLY A 23 4.36 18.83 -2.60
C GLY A 23 3.27 18.00 -1.91
N HIS A 24 3.28 16.69 -2.12
CA HIS A 24 2.38 15.71 -1.48
C HIS A 24 3.05 15.00 -0.30
N ARG A 25 2.23 14.41 0.58
CA ARG A 25 2.71 13.69 1.77
C ARG A 25 2.56 12.18 1.59
N PHE A 26 3.45 11.42 2.23
CA PHE A 26 3.42 9.97 2.31
C PHE A 26 3.61 9.53 3.76
N THR A 27 2.90 8.49 4.21
CA THR A 27 3.18 7.80 5.48
C THR A 27 2.78 6.33 5.37
N GLY A 28 3.65 5.44 5.84
CA GLY A 28 3.32 4.04 6.06
C GLY A 28 3.00 3.79 7.53
N TYR A 29 1.91 3.08 7.77
CA TYR A 29 1.39 2.69 9.07
C TYR A 29 1.46 1.16 9.15
N ALA A 30 2.19 0.62 10.12
CA ALA A 30 2.34 -0.81 10.30
C ALA A 30 1.87 -1.24 11.68
N GLU A 31 1.06 -2.30 11.72
CA GLU A 31 0.62 -2.92 12.97
C GLU A 31 1.84 -3.46 13.75
N ASP A 32 1.80 -3.31 15.07
CA ASP A 32 2.87 -3.69 15.98
C ASP A 32 4.26 -3.06 15.69
N LEU A 33 4.35 -2.03 14.84
CA LEU A 33 5.58 -1.24 14.74
C LEU A 33 5.87 -0.64 16.13
N PRO A 34 7.04 -0.89 16.73
CA PRO A 34 7.27 -0.58 18.15
C PRO A 34 7.33 0.92 18.44
N GLU A 35 7.88 1.67 17.50
CA GLU A 35 8.04 3.12 17.58
C GLU A 35 8.18 3.73 16.18
N VAL A 36 7.90 5.03 16.08
CA VAL A 36 8.10 5.80 14.85
C VAL A 36 9.54 5.67 14.39
N GLY A 37 9.73 5.32 13.11
CA GLY A 37 11.05 5.18 12.52
C GLY A 37 11.78 3.88 12.84
N TYR A 38 11.15 2.90 13.49
CA TYR A 38 11.80 1.62 13.79
C TYR A 38 12.30 0.91 12.52
N THR A 39 13.57 0.50 12.52
CA THR A 39 14.23 -0.14 11.36
C THR A 39 14.64 -1.59 11.59
N GLY A 40 14.29 -2.19 12.73
CA GLY A 40 14.58 -3.60 13.01
C GLY A 40 13.78 -4.54 12.10
N CYS A 41 14.24 -5.78 11.96
CA CYS A 41 13.65 -6.73 11.01
C CYS A 41 12.34 -7.34 11.49
N VAL A 42 12.30 -7.71 12.76
CA VAL A 42 11.16 -8.36 13.41
C VAL A 42 11.05 -7.79 14.82
N GLU A 43 9.83 -7.60 15.31
CA GLU A 43 9.50 -7.38 16.72
C GLU A 43 8.10 -7.96 16.98
N GLY A 44 7.98 -9.02 17.77
CA GLY A 44 6.70 -9.74 17.86
C GLY A 44 6.21 -10.18 16.49
N ASP A 45 4.96 -9.83 16.15
CA ASP A 45 4.33 -10.13 14.86
C ASP A 45 4.61 -9.06 13.78
N TYR A 46 5.33 -7.98 14.11
CA TYR A 46 5.80 -7.02 13.11
C TYR A 46 6.94 -7.60 12.28
N ALA A 47 6.84 -7.50 10.95
CA ALA A 47 7.88 -7.89 10.02
C ALA A 47 8.22 -6.77 9.01
N ARG A 48 9.44 -6.22 9.09
CA ARG A 48 9.90 -5.13 8.21
C ARG A 48 9.89 -5.49 6.73
N LYS A 49 9.98 -6.78 6.38
CA LYS A 49 9.96 -7.22 4.97
C LYS A 49 8.67 -6.78 4.25
N HIS A 50 7.57 -6.58 4.96
CA HIS A 50 6.30 -6.07 4.42
C HIS A 50 6.23 -4.52 4.37
N ASN A 51 7.25 -3.80 4.87
CA ASN A 51 7.31 -2.33 4.95
C ASN A 51 8.45 -1.76 4.07
N PRO A 52 8.32 -1.80 2.72
CA PRO A 52 9.44 -1.57 1.81
C PRO A 52 9.99 -0.14 1.85
N TRP A 53 9.23 0.85 2.31
CA TRP A 53 9.70 2.24 2.40
C TRP A 53 10.85 2.41 3.40
N VAL A 54 10.94 1.56 4.42
CA VAL A 54 12.01 1.57 5.43
C VAL A 54 13.37 1.22 4.80
N ASN A 55 13.37 0.56 3.64
CA ASN A 55 14.60 0.22 2.93
C ASN A 55 15.22 1.43 2.21
N PHE A 56 14.56 2.59 2.15
CA PHE A 56 15.06 3.74 1.38
C PHE A 56 15.67 4.82 2.28
N SER A 57 16.90 5.24 1.98
CA SER A 57 17.59 6.28 2.76
C SER A 57 17.00 7.68 2.58
N ASN A 58 16.19 7.87 1.53
CA ASN A 58 15.52 9.12 1.18
C ASN A 58 14.02 9.12 1.56
N VAL A 59 13.60 8.22 2.44
CA VAL A 59 12.29 8.29 3.12
C VAL A 59 12.54 8.72 4.57
N PRO A 60 11.93 9.81 5.05
CA PRO A 60 12.10 10.25 6.44
C PRO A 60 11.61 9.20 7.44
N ALA A 61 12.29 9.08 8.58
CA ALA A 61 11.92 8.11 9.62
C ALA A 61 10.50 8.37 10.17
N GLU A 62 10.07 9.63 10.17
CA GLU A 62 8.74 10.07 10.62
C GLU A 62 7.59 9.59 9.72
N ALA A 63 7.91 9.11 8.52
CA ALA A 63 6.95 8.51 7.60
C ALA A 63 6.74 7.01 7.87
N ASN A 64 7.48 6.39 8.79
CA ASN A 64 7.29 5.01 9.23
C ASN A 64 6.65 5.00 10.62
N ARG A 65 5.35 4.73 10.71
CA ARG A 65 4.58 4.92 11.94
C ARG A 65 3.87 3.65 12.41
N PRO A 66 3.63 3.49 13.72
CA PRO A 66 2.72 2.48 14.23
C PRO A 66 1.31 2.67 13.68
N LEU A 67 0.57 1.58 13.49
CA LEU A 67 -0.83 1.65 13.07
C LEU A 67 -1.69 2.47 14.05
N SER A 68 -1.34 2.47 15.34
CA SER A 68 -1.97 3.27 16.38
C SER A 68 -1.77 4.79 16.22
N ASP A 69 -0.85 5.23 15.34
CA ASP A 69 -0.69 6.64 14.94
C ASP A 69 -1.62 7.04 13.80
N LEU A 70 -2.48 6.13 13.29
CA LEU A 70 -3.49 6.50 12.30
C LEU A 70 -4.34 7.67 12.84
N PRO A 71 -4.52 8.74 12.06
CA PRO A 71 -5.37 9.85 12.46
C PRO A 71 -6.82 9.40 12.70
N ASP A 72 -7.45 9.93 13.74
CA ASP A 72 -8.87 9.71 14.02
C ASP A 72 -9.76 10.20 12.87
N GLU A 73 -9.35 11.31 12.22
CA GLU A 73 -10.05 11.92 11.09
C GLU A 73 -9.34 11.56 9.78
N TYR A 74 -10.05 10.86 8.87
CA TYR A 74 -9.48 10.45 7.58
C TYR A 74 -9.03 11.63 6.69
N ALA A 75 -9.57 12.84 6.91
CA ALA A 75 -9.16 14.06 6.22
C ALA A 75 -7.72 14.49 6.55
N ASP A 76 -7.17 14.04 7.68
CA ASP A 76 -5.80 14.39 8.11
C ASP A 76 -4.73 13.45 7.52
N LEU A 77 -5.15 12.35 6.88
CA LEU A 77 -4.26 11.42 6.20
C LEU A 77 -3.39 12.14 5.16
N PRO A 78 -2.15 11.68 4.96
CA PRO A 78 -1.33 12.14 3.84
C PRO A 78 -1.95 11.72 2.50
N THR A 79 -1.46 12.34 1.43
CA THR A 79 -1.89 12.05 0.06
C THR A 79 -1.81 10.57 -0.31
N SER A 80 -0.81 9.86 0.22
CA SER A 80 -0.70 8.41 0.12
C SER A 80 -0.40 7.81 1.49
N SER A 81 -1.25 6.89 1.92
CA SER A 81 -1.09 6.13 3.16
C SER A 81 -0.99 4.64 2.83
N PHE A 82 0.01 3.96 3.38
CA PHE A 82 0.10 2.50 3.36
C PHE A 82 -0.30 1.99 4.73
N LEU A 83 -1.15 0.97 4.79
CA LEU A 83 -1.54 0.28 6.03
C LEU A 83 -1.11 -1.18 5.88
N ILE A 84 -0.25 -1.65 6.77
CA ILE A 84 0.33 -3.00 6.74
C ILE A 84 -0.05 -3.74 8.02
N PRO A 85 -0.86 -4.82 7.94
CA PRO A 85 -1.16 -5.67 9.10
C PRO A 85 0.09 -6.42 9.58
N ASN A 86 0.04 -6.97 10.79
CA ASN A 86 1.07 -7.87 11.31
C ASN A 86 0.96 -9.28 10.69
N LEU A 87 1.91 -10.17 10.99
CA LEU A 87 1.98 -11.54 10.44
C LEU A 87 0.74 -12.41 10.70
N CYS A 88 -0.07 -12.09 11.70
CA CYS A 88 -1.35 -12.78 11.92
C CYS A 88 -2.44 -12.18 11.02
N HIS A 89 -2.58 -10.85 11.02
CA HIS A 89 -3.66 -10.18 10.32
C HIS A 89 -3.44 -9.99 8.81
N ASP A 90 -2.22 -10.19 8.31
CA ASP A 90 -1.90 -10.23 6.87
C ASP A 90 -2.30 -11.56 6.21
N MET A 91 -2.80 -12.52 7.01
CA MET A 91 -3.23 -13.87 6.62
C MET A 91 -2.09 -14.84 6.31
N HIS A 92 -0.85 -14.54 6.72
CA HIS A 92 0.28 -15.45 6.59
C HIS A 92 0.28 -16.51 7.72
N ASP A 93 0.26 -16.07 8.99
CA ASP A 93 0.38 -16.97 10.15
C ASP A 93 -0.97 -17.35 10.78
N CYS A 94 -2.03 -16.58 10.52
CA CYS A 94 -3.39 -16.84 10.97
C CYS A 94 -4.35 -17.09 9.80
N ASP A 95 -5.56 -17.57 10.11
CA ASP A 95 -6.53 -17.88 9.09
C ASP A 95 -7.11 -16.62 8.39
N VAL A 96 -7.66 -16.84 7.20
CA VAL A 96 -8.31 -15.78 6.41
C VAL A 96 -9.43 -15.08 7.20
N ALA A 97 -10.12 -15.79 8.10
CA ALA A 97 -11.19 -15.19 8.90
C ALA A 97 -10.67 -14.15 9.90
N THR A 98 -9.47 -14.37 10.44
CA THR A 98 -8.77 -13.44 11.33
C THR A 98 -8.37 -12.18 10.58
N GLY A 99 -7.74 -12.30 9.42
CA GLY A 99 -7.42 -11.14 8.57
C GLY A 99 -8.65 -10.42 8.03
N ASP A 100 -9.74 -11.14 7.70
CA ASP A 100 -11.00 -10.52 7.25
C ASP A 100 -11.66 -9.71 8.36
N ALA A 101 -11.67 -10.24 9.59
CA ALA A 101 -12.16 -9.51 10.76
C ALA A 101 -11.36 -8.22 11.01
N TRP A 102 -10.02 -8.30 10.91
CA TRP A 102 -9.12 -7.16 11.02
C TRP A 102 -9.36 -6.12 9.92
N ALA A 103 -9.47 -6.56 8.66
CA ALA A 103 -9.70 -5.69 7.52
C ALA A 103 -11.05 -4.98 7.65
N ARG A 104 -12.09 -5.69 8.11
CA ARG A 104 -13.38 -5.08 8.40
C ARG A 104 -13.27 -4.03 9.51
N GLU A 105 -12.53 -4.30 10.58
CA GLU A 105 -12.38 -3.34 11.68
C GLU A 105 -11.66 -2.06 11.23
N HIS A 106 -10.59 -2.18 10.46
CA HIS A 106 -9.73 -1.05 10.11
C HIS A 106 -10.14 -0.31 8.82
N LEU A 107 -10.71 -1.01 7.83
CA LEU A 107 -10.96 -0.45 6.50
C LEU A 107 -12.41 -0.02 6.26
N ASP A 108 -13.38 -0.61 6.98
CA ASP A 108 -14.82 -0.36 6.74
C ASP A 108 -15.21 1.11 6.98
N GLY A 109 -14.61 1.76 7.99
CA GLY A 109 -14.78 3.19 8.21
C GLY A 109 -14.31 4.02 7.01
N TYR A 110 -13.10 3.73 6.50
CA TYR A 110 -12.53 4.42 5.34
C TYR A 110 -13.32 4.15 4.05
N VAL A 111 -13.77 2.91 3.83
CA VAL A 111 -14.63 2.54 2.70
C VAL A 111 -15.91 3.36 2.68
N ARG A 112 -16.54 3.60 3.85
CA ARG A 112 -17.72 4.45 3.94
C ARG A 112 -17.38 5.91 3.68
N TRP A 113 -16.34 6.43 4.34
CA TRP A 113 -15.93 7.82 4.22
C TRP A 113 -15.54 8.18 2.78
N ALA A 114 -14.78 7.32 2.11
CA ALA A 114 -14.31 7.53 0.75
C ALA A 114 -15.46 7.72 -0.24
N ARG A 115 -16.66 7.17 -0.02
CA ARG A 115 -17.79 7.30 -0.96
C ARG A 115 -18.19 8.74 -1.25
N ASP A 116 -18.01 9.63 -0.28
CA ASP A 116 -18.38 11.04 -0.36
C ASP A 116 -17.16 11.98 -0.47
N HIS A 117 -15.95 11.42 -0.60
CA HIS A 117 -14.69 12.16 -0.68
C HIS A 117 -13.88 11.72 -1.89
N ASP A 118 -13.06 12.60 -2.44
CA ASP A 118 -12.17 12.25 -3.54
C ASP A 118 -11.00 11.38 -3.04
N SER A 119 -11.30 10.12 -2.76
CA SER A 119 -10.39 9.20 -2.09
C SER A 119 -10.55 7.76 -2.60
N LEU A 120 -9.42 7.06 -2.70
CA LEU A 120 -9.31 5.72 -3.21
C LEU A 120 -8.68 4.80 -2.15
N LEU A 121 -9.35 3.69 -1.86
CA LEU A 121 -8.77 2.55 -1.17
C LEU A 121 -8.34 1.51 -2.19
N ILE A 122 -7.09 1.04 -2.09
CA ILE A 122 -6.59 -0.12 -2.82
C ILE A 122 -6.22 -1.18 -1.79
N VAL A 123 -6.82 -2.37 -1.88
CA VAL A 123 -6.44 -3.54 -1.09
C VAL A 123 -5.78 -4.53 -2.01
N THR A 124 -4.57 -4.97 -1.71
CA THR A 124 -3.81 -5.93 -2.51
C THR A 124 -2.96 -6.82 -1.61
N PHE A 125 -2.48 -7.94 -2.14
CA PHE A 125 -1.52 -8.82 -1.47
C PHE A 125 -0.16 -8.68 -2.16
N ASP A 126 0.93 -8.94 -1.44
CA ASP A 126 2.30 -8.89 -1.97
C ASP A 126 2.68 -10.18 -2.72
N GLU A 127 2.18 -11.32 -2.25
CA GLU A 127 2.35 -12.61 -2.90
C GLU A 127 1.16 -13.55 -2.69
N SER A 128 1.19 -14.68 -3.40
CA SER A 128 0.30 -15.79 -3.14
C SER A 128 1.06 -16.97 -2.58
N GLU A 129 0.45 -17.66 -1.62
CA GLU A 129 0.93 -18.93 -1.04
C GLU A 129 0.88 -20.11 -2.03
N SER A 130 0.62 -19.85 -3.32
CA SER A 130 0.41 -20.92 -4.29
C SER A 130 1.72 -21.48 -4.83
N THR A 131 1.85 -22.80 -4.78
CA THR A 131 2.94 -23.54 -5.43
C THR A 131 2.81 -23.64 -6.95
N SER A 132 1.72 -23.13 -7.55
CA SER A 132 1.49 -23.16 -9.01
C SER A 132 2.39 -22.20 -9.83
N GLY A 133 3.17 -21.35 -9.16
CA GLY A 133 4.23 -20.54 -9.79
C GLY A 133 3.75 -19.30 -10.55
N ASP A 134 2.44 -19.01 -10.56
CA ASP A 134 1.85 -17.86 -11.25
C ASP A 134 1.67 -16.61 -10.37
N ASN A 135 2.03 -16.68 -9.07
CA ASN A 135 1.98 -15.62 -8.05
C ASN A 135 0.76 -14.68 -8.21
N ARG A 136 -0.43 -15.29 -8.33
CA ARG A 136 -1.65 -14.54 -8.60
C ARG A 136 -2.29 -14.05 -7.31
N ILE A 137 -2.28 -12.74 -7.14
CA ILE A 137 -2.83 -12.00 -5.99
C ILE A 137 -4.21 -11.41 -6.29
N VAL A 138 -4.93 -11.06 -5.22
CA VAL A 138 -6.20 -10.33 -5.30
C VAL A 138 -5.92 -8.84 -5.18
N THR A 139 -6.64 -8.01 -5.95
CA THR A 139 -6.62 -6.55 -5.83
C THR A 139 -8.03 -5.98 -5.92
N PHE A 140 -8.38 -5.12 -4.98
CA PHE A 140 -9.64 -4.37 -4.95
C PHE A 140 -9.37 -2.87 -5.00
N CYS A 141 -10.14 -2.14 -5.81
CA CYS A 141 -10.18 -0.68 -5.81
C CYS A 141 -11.56 -0.23 -5.33
N VAL A 142 -11.62 0.66 -4.34
CA VAL A 142 -12.87 1.18 -3.76
C VAL A 142 -12.80 2.69 -3.62
N GLY A 143 -13.75 3.38 -4.24
CA GLY A 143 -13.88 4.84 -4.17
C GLY A 143 -14.94 5.35 -5.15
N PRO A 144 -15.32 6.65 -5.09
CA PRO A 144 -16.39 7.22 -5.91
C PRO A 144 -16.01 7.32 -7.39
N MET A 145 -14.71 7.39 -7.69
CA MET A 145 -14.14 7.32 -9.04
C MET A 145 -14.20 5.93 -9.65
N VAL A 146 -14.44 4.87 -8.87
CA VAL A 146 -14.41 3.48 -9.36
C VAL A 146 -15.74 3.12 -10.03
N SER A 147 -15.64 2.49 -11.20
CA SER A 147 -16.74 1.80 -11.88
C SER A 147 -16.84 0.38 -11.29
N PRO A 148 -17.93 0.02 -10.59
CA PRO A 148 -18.06 -1.31 -10.00
C PRO A 148 -18.08 -2.40 -11.08
N GLY A 149 -17.20 -3.39 -10.96
CA GLY A 149 -17.08 -4.46 -11.94
C GLY A 149 -15.99 -5.47 -11.61
N GLN A 150 -15.85 -6.46 -12.49
CA GLN A 150 -14.71 -7.37 -12.52
C GLN A 150 -13.95 -7.14 -13.82
N TYR A 151 -12.64 -7.05 -13.71
CA TYR A 151 -11.77 -6.69 -14.81
C TYR A 151 -10.78 -7.83 -15.04
N SER A 152 -10.66 -8.27 -16.29
CA SER A 152 -9.82 -9.41 -16.68
C SER A 152 -8.42 -8.98 -17.14
N GLU A 153 -8.12 -7.68 -17.12
CA GLU A 153 -6.80 -7.20 -17.49
C GLU A 153 -5.74 -7.62 -16.47
N ARG A 154 -4.51 -7.80 -16.95
CA ARG A 154 -3.39 -8.14 -16.08
C ARG A 154 -2.93 -6.89 -15.34
N VAL A 155 -2.97 -6.97 -14.02
CA VAL A 155 -2.46 -5.95 -13.10
C VAL A 155 -1.42 -6.60 -12.20
N ASP A 156 -0.25 -5.99 -12.11
CA ASP A 156 0.79 -6.31 -11.14
C ASP A 156 1.13 -5.06 -10.31
N HIS A 157 2.03 -5.20 -9.34
CA HIS A 157 2.42 -4.07 -8.49
C HIS A 157 3.07 -2.91 -9.25
N TYR A 158 3.76 -3.18 -10.36
CA TYR A 158 4.34 -2.11 -11.18
C TYR A 158 3.25 -1.31 -11.90
N ARG A 159 2.20 -1.99 -12.35
CA ARG A 159 1.03 -1.34 -12.97
C ARG A 159 0.20 -0.56 -11.96
N LEU A 160 0.05 -1.05 -10.73
CA LEU A 160 -0.55 -0.29 -9.64
C LEU A 160 0.29 0.96 -9.30
N LEU A 161 1.61 0.82 -9.17
CA LEU A 161 2.50 1.96 -8.96
C LEU A 161 2.39 2.98 -10.11
N ARG A 162 2.41 2.52 -11.37
CA ARG A 162 2.24 3.38 -12.54
C ARG A 162 0.93 4.16 -12.50
N THR A 163 -0.14 3.51 -12.05
CA THR A 163 -1.48 4.10 -11.91
C THR A 163 -1.47 5.22 -10.87
N ILE A 164 -0.93 4.97 -9.67
CA ILE A 164 -0.81 5.99 -8.61
C ILE A 164 0.06 7.16 -9.09
N GLN A 165 1.17 6.87 -9.76
CA GLN A 165 2.03 7.91 -10.34
C GLN A 165 1.28 8.76 -11.35
N ALA A 166 0.50 8.15 -12.24
CA ALA A 166 -0.29 8.87 -13.23
C ALA A 166 -1.35 9.79 -12.60
N MET A 167 -2.03 9.34 -11.53
CA MET A 167 -3.01 10.14 -10.79
C MET A 167 -2.42 11.46 -10.26
N TYR A 168 -1.16 11.44 -9.83
CA TYR A 168 -0.46 12.60 -9.28
C TYR A 168 0.49 13.28 -10.29
N GLY A 169 0.44 12.92 -11.57
CA GLY A 169 1.31 13.48 -12.61
C GLY A 169 2.81 13.20 -12.42
N LEU A 170 3.14 12.12 -11.71
CA LEU A 170 4.51 11.71 -11.39
C LEU A 170 5.12 10.90 -12.55
N PRO A 171 6.44 11.03 -12.81
CA PRO A 171 7.12 10.20 -13.80
C PRO A 171 7.18 8.73 -13.32
N PRO A 172 7.22 7.75 -14.23
CA PRO A 172 7.37 6.36 -13.83
C PRO A 172 8.74 6.05 -13.23
N LEU A 173 8.82 5.01 -12.39
CA LEU A 173 10.02 4.50 -11.73
C LEU A 173 10.30 3.04 -12.08
N GLY A 174 11.54 2.70 -12.46
CA GLY A 174 11.94 1.31 -12.73
C GLY A 174 10.96 0.62 -13.69
N HIS A 175 10.50 -0.58 -13.33
CA HIS A 175 9.56 -1.36 -14.15
C HIS A 175 8.15 -0.77 -14.27
N SER A 176 7.77 0.22 -13.46
CA SER A 176 6.52 0.95 -13.73
C SER A 176 6.60 1.77 -15.03
N ALA A 177 7.79 2.02 -15.58
CA ALA A 177 7.97 2.64 -16.90
C ALA A 177 7.66 1.69 -18.06
N ASP A 178 7.62 0.38 -17.81
CA ASP A 178 7.41 -0.65 -18.83
C ASP A 178 5.91 -1.03 -18.97
N THR A 179 5.02 -0.28 -18.31
CA THR A 179 3.57 -0.55 -18.26
C THR A 179 2.77 0.74 -18.31
N GLU A 180 1.51 0.65 -18.73
CA GLU A 180 0.56 1.76 -18.78
C GLU A 180 -0.38 1.71 -17.56
N PRO A 181 -0.88 2.86 -17.08
CA PRO A 181 -1.80 2.88 -15.95
C PRO A 181 -3.08 2.10 -16.26
N ILE A 182 -3.76 1.67 -15.21
CA ILE A 182 -5.12 1.15 -15.30
C ILE A 182 -6.02 2.31 -15.78
N THR A 183 -6.95 2.05 -16.71
CA THR A 183 -7.79 3.10 -17.30
C THR A 183 -9.29 2.76 -17.37
N ASP A 184 -9.66 1.49 -17.34
CA ASP A 184 -11.03 1.01 -17.54
C ASP A 184 -11.82 0.81 -16.24
N VAL A 185 -11.17 0.83 -15.08
CA VAL A 185 -11.81 0.75 -13.76
C VAL A 185 -12.37 2.10 -13.27
N TRP A 186 -12.08 3.20 -13.96
CA TRP A 186 -12.50 4.55 -13.56
C TRP A 186 -13.80 4.96 -14.23
N ARG A 187 -14.58 5.81 -13.56
CA ARG A 187 -15.75 6.45 -14.18
C ARG A 187 -15.28 7.49 -15.21
N PRO A 188 -15.96 7.63 -16.36
CA PRO A 188 -15.57 8.60 -17.40
C PRO A 188 -15.46 10.05 -16.91
N ASP A 189 -16.21 10.39 -15.87
CA ASP A 189 -16.29 11.75 -15.30
C ASP A 189 -15.47 11.91 -14.02
N ALA A 190 -14.77 10.86 -13.58
CA ALA A 190 -13.85 10.96 -12.46
C ALA A 190 -12.68 11.87 -12.87
N ARG A 191 -12.42 12.89 -12.06
CA ARG A 191 -11.25 13.75 -12.20
C ARG A 191 -10.11 13.22 -11.36
#